data_AF-A0A7X4AFY8-F1
#
_entry.id   AF-A0A7X4AFY8-F1
#
_cell.length_a   1.000
_cell.length_b   1.000
_cell.length_c   1.000
_cell.angle_alpha   90.00
_cell.angle_beta   90.00
_cell.angle_gamma   90.00
#
_symmetry.space_group_name_H-M   'P 1'
#
loop_
_entity.id
_entity.type
_entity.pdbx_description
1 polymer ?
#
loop_
_entity_poly.entity_id
_entity_poly.type
_entity_poly.pdbx_seq_one_letter_code
_entity_poly.pdbx_strand_id
1 'polypeptide(L)'
;MGNPAPFETGIEASHRGSKLVDFLYPLPARRSVGRIFAWWERRRLAYNAIICAGGSVSLAGIAAVSLLNGTGLAMADVAGVLQGVFVILVAANILYLLGPVTESLAHKLWGRDVRAIGPHLFRAGLIFSVGLTFLLPTILVGFHLVLLMLRGIPGLF
;
A
#
# COMPACT_ATOMS: atom_id res chain seq x y z
N MET A 1 -13.03 15.17 -48.22
CA MET A 1 -12.48 14.45 -47.05
C MET A 1 -11.85 15.50 -46.14
N GLY A 2 -12.57 15.91 -45.10
CA GLY A 2 -12.09 16.94 -44.16
C GLY A 2 -11.08 16.34 -43.19
N ASN A 3 -9.96 17.03 -43.00
CA ASN A 3 -8.97 16.68 -42.00
C ASN A 3 -9.65 16.71 -40.60
N PRO A 4 -9.57 15.65 -39.78
CA PRO A 4 -10.16 15.67 -38.44
C PRO A 4 -9.53 16.78 -37.60
N ALA A 5 -10.36 17.42 -36.77
CA ALA A 5 -9.93 18.56 -35.96
C ALA A 5 -8.81 18.15 -34.97
N PRO A 6 -7.84 19.03 -34.66
CA PRO A 6 -6.74 18.74 -33.73
C PRO A 6 -7.18 18.41 -32.29
N PHE A 7 -8.47 18.55 -31.98
CA PHE A 7 -9.05 18.15 -30.70
C PHE A 7 -9.35 16.64 -30.61
N GLU A 8 -9.66 15.99 -31.74
CA GLU A 8 -9.95 14.54 -31.77
C GLU A 8 -8.67 13.72 -31.62
N THR A 9 -7.54 14.20 -32.16
CA THR A 9 -6.24 13.56 -32.00
C THR A 9 -5.68 13.65 -30.57
N GLY A 10 -6.10 14.65 -29.79
CA GLY A 10 -5.71 14.81 -28.39
C GLY A 10 -6.40 13.82 -27.43
N ILE A 11 -7.65 13.45 -27.71
CA ILE A 11 -8.40 12.49 -26.88
C ILE A 11 -7.93 11.05 -27.17
N GLU A 12 -7.70 10.72 -28.44
CA GLU A 12 -7.16 9.40 -28.82
C GLU A 12 -5.71 9.20 -28.32
N ALA A 13 -4.89 10.26 -28.31
CA ALA A 13 -3.52 10.19 -27.78
C ALA A 13 -3.44 10.03 -26.25
N SER A 14 -4.49 10.41 -25.50
CA SER A 14 -4.49 10.32 -24.03
C SER A 14 -4.77 8.92 -23.47
N HIS A 15 -5.22 7.99 -24.33
CA HIS A 15 -5.57 6.62 -23.95
C HIS A 15 -4.37 5.65 -23.88
N ARG A 16 -3.14 6.17 -23.83
CA ARG A 16 -1.93 5.38 -23.54
C ARG A 16 -1.69 5.23 -22.03
N GLY A 17 -2.76 5.00 -21.27
CA GLY A 17 -2.69 4.64 -19.86
C GLY A 17 -2.07 3.25 -19.72
N SER A 18 -1.20 3.07 -18.71
CA SER A 18 -0.74 1.73 -18.35
C SER A 18 -1.94 0.88 -17.93
N LYS A 19 -2.10 -0.33 -18.50
CA LYS A 19 -3.19 -1.27 -18.15
C LYS A 19 -3.29 -1.51 -16.63
N LEU A 20 -2.18 -1.40 -15.91
CA LEU A 20 -2.13 -1.48 -14.45
C LEU A 20 -2.76 -0.26 -13.77
N VAL A 21 -2.53 0.94 -14.29
CA VAL A 21 -3.14 2.17 -13.77
C VAL A 21 -4.64 2.14 -14.01
N ASP A 22 -5.09 1.72 -15.19
CA ASP A 22 -6.52 1.58 -15.49
C ASP A 22 -7.18 0.48 -14.65
N PHE A 23 -6.45 -0.60 -14.38
CA PHE A 23 -6.90 -1.65 -13.47
C PHE A 23 -6.99 -1.14 -12.03
N LEU A 24 -5.98 -0.44 -11.50
CA LEU A 24 -5.97 0.01 -10.11
C LEU A 24 -6.92 1.21 -9.89
N TYR A 25 -6.97 2.14 -10.83
CA TYR A 25 -7.64 3.43 -10.72
C TYR A 25 -8.55 3.72 -11.93
N PRO A 26 -9.57 2.88 -12.20
CA PRO A 26 -10.50 3.15 -13.28
C PRO A 26 -11.35 4.39 -12.99
N LEU A 27 -11.85 5.01 -14.05
CA LEU A 27 -12.75 6.15 -13.95
C LEU A 27 -13.96 5.83 -13.02
N PRO A 28 -14.36 6.80 -12.17
CA PRO A 28 -15.54 6.65 -11.32
C PRO A 28 -16.79 6.31 -12.13
N ALA A 29 -17.34 5.11 -11.93
CA ALA A 29 -18.58 4.68 -12.55
C ALA A 29 -19.64 4.41 -11.47
N ARG A 30 -20.90 4.74 -11.74
CA ARG A 30 -22.01 4.46 -10.82
C ARG A 30 -22.09 2.94 -10.55
N ARG A 31 -22.13 2.55 -9.28
CA ARG A 31 -22.13 1.13 -8.85
C ARG A 31 -23.16 0.90 -7.73
N SER A 32 -23.79 -0.26 -7.74
CA SER A 32 -24.57 -0.76 -6.60
C SER A 32 -23.63 -1.26 -5.51
N VAL A 33 -24.11 -1.37 -4.26
CA VAL A 33 -23.33 -1.87 -3.10
C VAL A 33 -22.62 -3.19 -3.41
N GLY A 34 -23.32 -4.17 -4.01
CA GLY A 34 -22.70 -5.43 -4.42
C GLY A 34 -21.57 -5.27 -5.45
N ARG A 35 -21.71 -4.32 -6.40
CA ARG A 35 -20.65 -4.01 -7.37
C ARG A 35 -19.49 -3.23 -6.76
N ILE A 36 -19.71 -2.47 -5.68
CA ILE A 36 -18.66 -1.85 -4.87
C ILE A 36 -17.81 -2.95 -4.24
N PHE A 37 -18.43 -3.86 -3.48
CA PHE A 37 -17.70 -4.99 -2.87
C PHE A 37 -16.96 -5.85 -3.90
N ALA A 38 -17.61 -6.21 -5.01
CA ALA A 38 -16.94 -6.97 -6.08
C ALA A 38 -15.77 -6.20 -6.73
N TRP A 39 -15.83 -4.87 -6.77
CA TRP A 39 -14.74 -4.03 -7.28
C TRP A 39 -13.55 -4.01 -6.32
N TRP A 40 -13.81 -3.91 -5.02
CA TRP A 40 -12.78 -4.03 -3.98
C TRP A 40 -12.19 -5.44 -3.96
N GLU A 41 -12.98 -6.51 -3.99
CA GLU A 41 -12.42 -7.87 -3.87
C GLU A 41 -11.47 -8.23 -5.02
N ARG A 42 -11.78 -7.78 -6.26
CA ARG A 42 -10.88 -7.98 -7.42
C ARG A 42 -9.50 -7.33 -7.25
N ARG A 43 -9.38 -6.28 -6.45
CA ARG A 43 -8.11 -5.57 -6.20
C ARG A 43 -7.41 -6.02 -4.94
N ARG A 44 -8.06 -6.86 -4.12
CA ARG A 44 -7.50 -7.36 -2.86
C ARG A 44 -6.21 -8.13 -3.09
N LEU A 45 -6.17 -8.94 -4.16
CA LEU A 45 -4.97 -9.69 -4.52
C LEU A 45 -3.82 -8.75 -4.88
N ALA A 46 -4.07 -7.72 -5.70
CA ALA A 46 -3.05 -6.74 -6.07
C ALA A 46 -2.56 -5.94 -4.86
N TYR A 47 -3.49 -5.52 -3.98
CA TYR A 47 -3.15 -4.85 -2.72
C TYR A 47 -2.25 -5.74 -1.85
N ASN A 48 -2.65 -6.98 -1.56
CA ASN A 48 -1.86 -7.91 -0.77
C ASN A 48 -0.49 -8.19 -1.40
N ALA A 49 -0.41 -8.33 -2.73
CA ALA A 49 0.86 -8.52 -3.43
C ALA A 49 1.81 -7.32 -3.24
N ILE A 50 1.28 -6.09 -3.31
CA ILE A 50 2.08 -4.87 -3.08
C ILE A 50 2.58 -4.81 -1.62
N ILE A 51 1.71 -5.12 -0.65
CA ILE A 51 2.10 -5.14 0.78
C ILE A 51 3.14 -6.23 1.04
N CYS A 52 2.97 -7.44 0.48
CA CYS A 52 3.95 -8.52 0.58
C CYS A 52 5.29 -8.13 -0.05
N ALA A 53 5.29 -7.48 -1.22
CA ALA A 53 6.50 -7.00 -1.87
C ALA A 53 7.21 -5.95 -0.98
N GLY A 54 6.47 -4.97 -0.45
CA GLY A 54 7.02 -3.96 0.46
C GLY A 54 7.58 -4.59 1.74
N GLY A 55 6.85 -5.51 2.35
CA GLY A 55 7.30 -6.24 3.53
C GLY A 55 8.56 -7.07 3.29
N SER A 56 8.68 -7.69 2.11
CA SER A 56 9.87 -8.45 1.72
C SER A 56 11.12 -7.57 1.60
N VAL A 57 10.97 -6.36 1.05
CA VAL A 57 12.06 -5.38 0.98
C VAL A 57 12.48 -4.93 2.39
N SER A 58 11.51 -4.64 3.26
CA SER A 58 11.78 -4.28 4.66
C SER A 58 12.52 -5.41 5.41
N LEU A 59 12.08 -6.67 5.24
CA LEU A 59 12.75 -7.84 5.83
C LEU A 59 14.16 -8.02 5.29
N ALA A 60 14.38 -7.83 3.99
CA ALA A 60 15.71 -7.90 3.39
C ALA A 60 16.64 -6.82 3.96
N GLY A 61 16.14 -5.61 4.21
CA GLY A 61 16.89 -4.53 4.85
C GLY A 61 17.29 -4.86 6.28
N ILE A 62 16.35 -5.40 7.08
CA ILE A 62 16.65 -5.87 8.45
C ILE A 62 17.72 -6.97 8.41
N ALA A 63 17.55 -7.99 7.56
CA ALA A 63 18.50 -9.08 7.42
C ALA A 63 19.90 -8.59 7.01
N ALA A 64 19.98 -7.63 6.08
CA ALA A 64 21.25 -7.03 5.65
C ALA A 64 21.97 -6.34 6.82
N VAL A 65 21.24 -5.57 7.64
CA VAL A 65 21.82 -4.90 8.82
C VAL A 65 22.27 -5.91 9.87
N SER A 66 21.47 -6.95 10.14
CA SER A 66 21.86 -8.02 11.07
C SER A 66 23.12 -8.76 10.62
N LEU A 67 23.28 -8.98 9.31
CA LEU A 67 24.49 -9.59 8.75
C LEU A 67 25.71 -8.68 8.90
N LEU A 68 25.57 -7.38 8.62
CA LEU A 68 26.66 -6.41 8.75
C LEU A 68 27.13 -6.24 10.20
N ASN A 69 26.22 -6.32 11.17
CA ASN A 69 26.53 -6.21 12.59
C ASN A 69 27.09 -7.51 13.20
N GLY A 70 27.18 -8.60 12.43
CA GLY A 70 27.69 -9.89 12.91
C GLY A 70 26.82 -10.57 13.97
N THR A 71 25.61 -10.05 14.24
CA THR A 71 24.69 -10.59 15.26
C THR A 71 23.93 -11.82 14.76
N GLY A 72 23.84 -12.00 13.44
CA GLY A 72 22.92 -12.95 12.84
C GLY A 72 21.45 -12.61 13.19
N LEU A 73 20.52 -13.49 12.80
CA LEU A 73 19.14 -13.47 13.29
C LEU A 73 19.00 -14.59 14.32
N ALA A 74 18.93 -14.25 15.61
CA ALA A 74 18.68 -15.26 16.63
C ALA A 74 17.24 -15.81 16.48
N MET A 75 16.98 -17.03 16.93
CA MET A 75 15.63 -17.62 16.86
C MET A 75 14.56 -16.77 17.57
N ALA A 76 14.92 -16.09 18.67
CA ALA A 76 14.05 -15.14 19.36
C ALA A 76 13.73 -13.91 18.48
N ASP A 77 14.68 -13.43 17.68
CA ASP A 77 14.48 -12.33 16.74
C ASP A 77 13.56 -12.74 15.59
N VAL A 78 13.70 -13.99 15.10
CA VAL A 78 12.84 -14.52 14.04
C VAL A 78 11.38 -14.60 14.51
N ALA A 79 11.12 -15.09 15.73
CA ALA A 79 9.77 -15.14 16.28
C ALA A 79 9.15 -13.73 16.42
N GLY A 80 9.91 -12.75 16.91
CA GLY A 80 9.47 -11.36 17.01
C GLY A 80 9.18 -10.71 15.66
N VAL A 81 10.05 -10.96 14.67
CA VAL A 81 9.86 -10.49 13.28
C VAL A 81 8.59 -11.10 12.67
N LEU A 82 8.39 -12.41 12.83
CA LEU A 82 7.19 -13.09 12.32
C LEU A 82 5.90 -12.59 12.99
N GLN A 83 5.94 -12.32 14.29
CA GLN A 83 4.82 -11.70 15.01
C GLN A 83 4.51 -10.31 14.44
N GLY A 84 5.53 -9.48 14.22
CA GLY A 84 5.37 -8.16 13.60
C GLY A 84 4.76 -8.24 12.20
N VAL A 85 5.25 -9.16 11.37
CA VAL A 85 4.70 -9.43 10.03
C VAL A 85 3.22 -9.82 10.12
N PHE A 86 2.87 -10.73 11.04
CA PHE A 86 1.49 -11.16 11.23
C PHE A 86 0.57 -9.98 11.63
N VAL A 87 1.01 -9.13 12.57
CA VAL A 87 0.26 -7.94 12.98
C VAL A 87 0.03 -7.00 11.80
N ILE A 88 1.06 -6.73 10.99
CA ILE A 88 0.95 -5.88 9.80
C ILE A 88 -0.02 -6.49 8.77
N LEU A 89 0.04 -7.80 8.52
CA LEU A 89 -0.85 -8.49 7.58
C LEU A 89 -2.32 -8.41 8.02
N VAL A 90 -2.59 -8.61 9.32
CA VAL A 90 -3.93 -8.48 9.89
C VAL A 90 -4.42 -7.03 9.79
N ALA A 91 -3.59 -6.07 10.22
CA ALA A 91 -3.92 -4.64 10.15
C ALA A 91 -4.20 -4.18 8.72
N ALA A 92 -3.39 -4.59 7.75
CA ALA A 92 -3.58 -4.29 6.33
C ALA A 92 -4.94 -4.80 5.82
N ASN A 93 -5.35 -6.00 6.20
CA ASN A 93 -6.66 -6.54 5.80
C ASN A 93 -7.83 -5.80 6.46
N ILE A 94 -7.70 -5.39 7.72
CA ILE A 94 -8.72 -4.59 8.42
C ILE A 94 -8.85 -3.21 7.74
N LEU A 95 -7.72 -2.53 7.51
CA LEU A 95 -7.69 -1.24 6.83
C LEU A 95 -8.25 -1.33 5.40
N TYR A 96 -7.98 -2.45 4.71
CA TYR A 96 -8.57 -2.71 3.41
C TYR A 96 -10.10 -2.78 3.45
N LEU A 97 -10.66 -3.45 4.48
CA LEU A 97 -12.10 -3.61 4.65
C LEU A 97 -12.82 -2.27 4.91
N LEU A 98 -12.13 -1.28 5.49
CA LEU A 98 -12.71 0.05 5.71
C LEU A 98 -13.07 0.75 4.40
N GLY A 99 -12.34 0.49 3.31
CA GLY A 99 -12.60 1.06 1.98
C GLY A 99 -14.01 0.77 1.43
N PRO A 100 -14.40 -0.50 1.21
CA PRO A 100 -15.75 -0.82 0.72
C PRO A 100 -16.84 -0.41 1.70
N VAL A 101 -16.59 -0.45 3.01
CA VAL A 101 -17.55 -0.03 4.04
C VAL A 101 -17.81 1.47 3.96
N THR A 102 -16.77 2.28 3.91
CA THR A 102 -16.88 3.75 3.80
C THR A 102 -17.51 4.18 2.48
N GLU A 103 -17.14 3.55 1.35
CA GLU A 103 -17.79 3.82 0.06
C GLU A 103 -19.27 3.42 0.06
N SER A 104 -19.63 2.30 0.69
CA SER A 104 -21.02 1.86 0.83
C SER A 104 -21.84 2.77 1.75
N LEU A 105 -21.25 3.25 2.84
CA LEU A 105 -21.88 4.20 3.75
C LEU A 105 -22.09 5.55 3.06
N ALA A 106 -21.10 6.04 2.31
CA ALA A 106 -21.23 7.25 1.51
C ALA A 106 -22.36 7.13 0.47
N HIS A 107 -22.48 5.96 -0.18
CA HIS A 107 -23.56 5.68 -1.12
C HIS A 107 -24.95 5.68 -0.45
N LYS A 108 -25.05 5.18 0.80
CA LYS A 108 -26.31 5.17 1.55
C LYS A 108 -26.69 6.55 2.08
N LEU A 109 -25.73 7.35 2.56
CA LEU A 109 -25.99 8.64 3.20
C LEU A 109 -26.31 9.75 2.20
N TRP A 110 -25.60 9.80 1.07
CA TRP A 110 -25.73 10.88 0.08
C TRP A 110 -26.45 10.46 -1.22
N GLY A 111 -26.92 9.22 -1.29
CA GLY A 111 -27.70 8.73 -2.41
C GLY A 111 -26.90 8.46 -3.69
N ARG A 112 -27.63 8.19 -4.78
CA ARG A 112 -27.10 7.65 -6.05
C ARG A 112 -26.34 8.66 -6.92
N ASP A 113 -26.31 9.93 -6.54
CA ASP A 113 -25.65 10.99 -7.32
C ASP A 113 -24.22 11.30 -6.88
N VAL A 114 -23.74 10.66 -5.81
CA VAL A 114 -22.33 10.78 -5.43
C VAL A 114 -21.44 10.04 -6.42
N ARG A 115 -20.49 10.77 -7.00
CA ARG A 115 -19.43 10.24 -7.86
C ARG A 115 -18.67 9.15 -7.08
N ALA A 116 -18.38 8.02 -7.73
CA ALA A 116 -17.73 6.90 -7.06
C ALA A 116 -16.34 7.31 -6.52
N ILE A 117 -16.23 7.41 -5.20
CA ILE A 117 -15.00 7.80 -4.48
C ILE A 117 -14.00 6.64 -4.33
N GLY A 118 -14.41 5.40 -4.67
CA GLY A 118 -13.61 4.18 -4.51
C GLY A 118 -12.16 4.26 -5.01
N PRO A 119 -11.88 4.73 -6.24
CA PRO A 119 -10.50 4.84 -6.74
C PRO A 119 -9.61 5.76 -5.89
N HIS A 120 -10.16 6.86 -5.37
CA HIS A 120 -9.44 7.79 -4.51
C HIS A 120 -9.19 7.18 -3.12
N LEU A 121 -10.19 6.51 -2.53
CA LEU A 121 -10.04 5.82 -1.25
C LEU A 121 -9.02 4.68 -1.35
N PHE A 122 -9.08 3.89 -2.42
CA PHE A 122 -8.14 2.81 -2.67
C PHE A 122 -6.70 3.36 -2.79
N ARG A 123 -6.52 4.47 -3.53
CA ARG A 123 -5.21 5.12 -3.66
C ARG A 123 -4.68 5.61 -2.30
N ALA A 124 -5.51 6.31 -1.53
CA ALA A 124 -5.13 6.82 -0.22
C ALA A 124 -4.78 5.68 0.75
N GLY A 125 -5.62 4.64 0.81
CA GLY A 125 -5.39 3.46 1.64
C GLY A 125 -4.13 2.68 1.24
N LEU A 126 -3.87 2.54 -0.07
CA LEU A 126 -2.66 1.89 -0.58
C LEU A 126 -1.40 2.68 -0.23
N ILE A 127 -1.39 3.99 -0.45
CA ILE A 127 -0.25 4.86 -0.09
C ILE A 127 0.01 4.79 1.42
N PHE A 128 -1.05 4.89 2.22
CA PHE A 128 -0.95 4.76 3.68
C PHE A 128 -0.37 3.42 4.11
N SER A 129 -0.88 2.31 3.55
CA SER A 129 -0.45 0.95 3.91
C SER A 129 1.00 0.67 3.47
N VAL A 130 1.38 1.11 2.27
CA VAL A 130 2.75 1.03 1.77
C VAL A 130 3.67 1.89 2.64
N GLY A 131 3.25 3.11 2.95
CA GLY A 131 3.94 3.99 3.90
C GLY A 131 4.17 3.30 5.23
N LEU A 132 3.15 2.69 5.84
CA LEU A 132 3.28 1.96 7.09
C LEU A 132 4.25 0.76 6.99
N THR A 133 4.19 0.03 5.87
CA THR A 133 5.03 -1.15 5.61
C THR A 133 6.51 -0.79 5.45
N PHE A 134 6.83 0.40 4.95
CA PHE A 134 8.20 0.89 4.80
C PHE A 134 8.69 1.73 5.98
N LEU A 135 7.88 2.70 6.42
CA LEU A 135 8.26 3.71 7.41
C LEU A 135 8.58 3.09 8.77
N LEU A 136 7.75 2.16 9.26
CA LEU A 136 7.96 1.51 10.56
C LEU A 136 9.30 0.75 10.58
N PRO A 137 9.57 -0.17 9.63
CA PRO A 137 10.85 -0.87 9.59
C PRO A 137 12.05 0.08 9.40
N THR A 138 11.94 1.10 8.55
CA THR A 138 13.01 2.06 8.34
C THR A 138 13.35 2.85 9.62
N ILE A 139 12.33 3.30 10.36
CA ILE A 139 12.55 4.00 11.64
C ILE A 139 13.22 3.08 12.66
N LEU A 140 12.75 1.83 12.79
CA LEU A 140 13.31 0.86 13.74
C LEU A 140 14.76 0.52 13.41
N VAL A 141 15.08 0.25 12.14
CA VAL A 141 16.45 -0.01 11.68
C VAL A 141 17.34 1.22 11.89
N GLY A 142 16.87 2.41 11.52
CA GLY A 142 17.60 3.66 11.71
C GLY A 142 17.90 3.92 13.18
N PHE A 143 16.91 3.75 14.06
CA PHE A 143 17.08 3.88 15.50
C PHE A 143 18.10 2.87 16.06
N HIS A 144 18.03 1.61 15.63
CA HIS A 144 18.99 0.58 16.03
C HIS A 144 20.43 0.92 15.60
N LEU A 145 20.62 1.42 14.38
CA LEU A 145 21.93 1.86 13.89
C LEU A 145 22.47 3.05 14.69
N VAL A 146 21.62 4.02 15.05
CA VAL A 146 22.00 5.14 15.92
C VAL A 146 22.46 4.65 17.29
N LEU A 147 21.71 3.72 17.91
CA LEU A 147 22.12 3.12 19.19
C LEU A 147 23.46 2.39 19.10
N LEU A 148 23.71 1.68 17.99
CA LEU A 148 24.97 1.00 17.76
C LEU A 148 26.14 1.99 17.65
N MET A 149 25.94 3.08 16.90
CA MET A 149 26.94 4.16 16.78
C MET A 149 27.23 4.79 18.15
N LEU A 150 26.20 5.07 18.96
CA LEU A 150 26.38 5.63 20.31
C LEU A 150 27.15 4.69 21.24
N ARG A 151 26.92 3.37 21.15
CA ARG A 151 27.67 2.37 21.94
C ARG A 151 29.11 2.19 21.48
N GLY A 152 29.40 2.48 20.20
CA GLY A 152 30.75 2.44 19.65
C GLY A 152 31.62 3.65 19.98
N ILE A 153 31.05 4.72 20.56
CA ILE A 153 31.78 5.91 20.98
C ILE A 153 32.32 5.69 22.40
N PRO A 154 33.65 5.57 22.60
CA PRO A 154 34.20 5.43 23.93
C PRO A 154 33.90 6.67 24.79
N GLY A 155 33.25 6.49 25.94
CA GLY A 155 32.91 7.56 26.89
C GLY A 155 31.42 7.87 27.06
N LEU A 156 30.53 7.18 26.33
CA LEU A 156 29.09 7.22 26.58
C LEU A 156 28.64 5.84 27.10
N PHE A 157 28.28 5.79 28.40
CA PHE A 157 27.93 4.63 29.24
C PHE A 157 29.11 3.86 29.86
#